data_AF-A0A1E8RGK5-F1
#
_entry.id   AF-A0A1E8RGK5-F1
#
_cell.length_a   1.000
_cell.length_b   1.000
_cell.length_c   1.000
_cell.angle_alpha   90.00
_cell.angle_beta   90.00
_cell.angle_gamma   90.00
#
_symmetry.space_group_name_H-M   'P 1'
#
loop_
_entity.id
_entity.type
_entity.pdbx_description
1 polymer ?
#
loop_
_entity_poly.entity_id
_entity_poly.type
_entity_poly.pdbx_seq_one_letter_code
_entity_poly.pdbx_strand_id
1 'polypeptide(L)'
;MSGGSLSYICYTIENNLVGEMCDEVMNEFVKDFAELTHDLEWWLSADYGEEKYRKTLKEFKEKWFKNYDEREKEAILKIKEKAIKEIEQL
;
A
#
# COMPACT_ATOMS: atom_id res chain seq x y z
N MET A 1 -7.36 -4.86 -23.07
CA MET A 1 -6.82 -4.00 -22.02
C MET A 1 -7.74 -4.15 -20.83
N SER A 2 -7.32 -4.84 -19.77
CA SER A 2 -7.98 -4.76 -18.48
C SER A 2 -7.86 -3.32 -18.00
N GLY A 3 -8.99 -2.64 -17.76
CA GLY A 3 -8.96 -1.38 -17.01
C GLY A 3 -8.37 -1.68 -15.65
N GLY A 4 -7.44 -0.85 -15.18
CA GLY A 4 -6.74 -1.05 -13.91
C GLY A 4 -7.73 -1.34 -12.79
N SER A 5 -7.38 -2.30 -11.94
CA SER A 5 -8.24 -2.83 -10.87
C SER A 5 -8.78 -1.74 -9.93
N LEU A 6 -8.09 -0.60 -9.86
CA LEU A 6 -8.42 0.54 -8.99
C LEU A 6 -8.66 1.84 -9.77
N SER A 7 -9.04 1.75 -11.05
CA SER A 7 -9.35 2.91 -11.91
C SER A 7 -8.19 3.91 -12.06
N TYR A 8 -6.96 3.42 -11.97
CA TYR A 8 -5.73 4.22 -12.08
C TYR A 8 -5.66 5.35 -11.05
N ILE A 9 -6.08 5.07 -9.81
CA ILE A 9 -6.06 6.06 -8.73
C ILE A 9 -4.65 6.59 -8.45
N CYS A 10 -3.62 5.78 -8.74
CA CYS A 10 -2.23 6.19 -8.64
C CYS A 10 -1.94 7.45 -9.46
N TYR A 11 -2.46 7.56 -10.69
CA TYR A 11 -2.30 8.75 -11.53
C TYR A 11 -3.15 9.92 -11.03
N THR A 12 -4.25 9.67 -10.34
CA THR A 12 -5.02 10.74 -9.69
C THR A 12 -4.22 11.34 -8.53
N ILE A 13 -3.60 10.50 -7.69
CA ILE A 13 -2.76 10.93 -6.57
C ILE A 13 -1.52 11.67 -7.12
N GLU A 14 -0.81 11.07 -8.07
CA GLU A 14 0.41 11.64 -8.65
C GLU A 14 0.14 13.00 -9.31
N ASN A 15 -0.85 13.08 -10.20
CA ASN A 15 -1.04 14.27 -11.02
C ASN A 15 -1.76 15.41 -10.30
N ASN A 16 -2.59 15.11 -9.29
CA ASN A 16 -3.44 16.13 -8.66
C ASN A 16 -3.03 16.49 -7.23
N LEU A 17 -2.22 15.67 -6.55
CA LEU A 17 -1.88 15.90 -5.14
C LEU A 17 -0.39 16.17 -4.91
N VAL A 18 0.50 15.65 -5.75
CA VAL A 18 1.94 15.92 -5.63
C VAL A 18 2.20 17.39 -5.94
N GLY A 19 2.80 18.11 -4.99
CA GLY A 19 3.06 19.56 -5.07
C GLY A 19 2.05 20.40 -4.30
N GLU A 20 0.82 19.91 -4.14
CA GLU A 20 -0.31 20.65 -3.57
C GLU A 20 -0.37 20.61 -2.03
N MET A 21 0.45 19.77 -1.38
CA MET A 21 0.40 19.58 0.07
C MET A 21 0.86 20.80 0.87
N CYS A 22 1.41 21.83 0.20
CA CYS A 22 1.98 23.03 0.82
C CYS A 22 3.06 22.73 1.89
N ASP A 23 3.68 21.55 1.79
CA ASP A 23 4.74 21.06 2.67
C ASP A 23 5.61 20.08 1.87
N GLU A 24 6.93 20.27 1.90
CA GLU A 24 7.87 19.51 1.07
C GLU A 24 7.92 18.03 1.46
N VAL A 25 7.87 17.73 2.75
CA VAL A 25 7.90 16.36 3.27
C VAL A 25 6.60 15.64 2.93
N MET A 26 5.46 16.32 3.03
CA MET A 26 4.18 15.75 2.64
C MET A 26 4.06 15.57 1.13
N ASN A 27 4.63 16.46 0.32
CA ASN A 27 4.71 16.27 -1.13
C ASN A 27 5.55 15.05 -1.51
N GLU A 28 6.66 14.82 -0.80
CA GLU A 28 7.45 13.60 -0.94
C GLU A 28 6.66 12.36 -0.52
N PHE A 29 5.94 12.41 0.62
CA PHE A 29 5.08 11.33 1.09
C PHE A 29 4.02 10.94 0.06
N VAL A 30 3.31 11.93 -0.49
CA VAL A 30 2.24 11.69 -1.46
C VAL A 30 2.79 11.11 -2.76
N LYS A 31 3.99 11.54 -3.16
CA LYS A 31 4.68 10.97 -4.33
C LYS A 31 5.01 9.50 -4.13
N ASP A 32 5.62 9.14 -2.99
CA ASP A 32 5.92 7.74 -2.68
C ASP A 32 4.63 6.91 -2.52
N PHE A 33 3.57 7.52 -2.02
CA PHE A 33 2.27 6.88 -1.87
C PHE A 33 1.62 6.62 -3.24
N ALA A 34 1.78 7.52 -4.20
CA ALA A 34 1.36 7.30 -5.58
C ALA A 34 2.06 6.07 -6.19
N GLU A 35 3.38 5.94 -6.00
CA GLU A 35 4.15 4.76 -6.44
C GLU A 35 3.66 3.47 -5.77
N LEU A 36 3.42 3.49 -4.45
CA LEU A 36 2.86 2.35 -3.73
C LEU A 36 1.51 1.92 -4.30
N THR A 37 0.61 2.86 -4.57
CA THR A 37 -0.72 2.56 -5.13
C THR A 37 -0.65 2.09 -6.58
N HIS A 38 0.33 2.56 -7.35
CA HIS A 38 0.59 2.08 -8.70
C HIS A 38 0.95 0.59 -8.68
N ASP A 39 1.94 0.20 -7.87
CA ASP A 39 2.37 -1.19 -7.79
C ASP A 39 1.29 -2.11 -7.23
N LEU A 40 0.46 -1.62 -6.29
CA LEU A 40 -0.73 -2.33 -5.81
C LEU A 40 -1.71 -2.61 -6.96
N GLU A 41 -2.04 -1.58 -7.73
CA GLU A 41 -3.00 -1.68 -8.81
C GLU A 41 -2.53 -2.63 -9.91
N TRP A 42 -1.24 -2.57 -10.27
CA TRP A 42 -0.66 -3.44 -11.28
C TRP A 42 -0.56 -4.88 -10.81
N TRP A 43 -0.27 -5.12 -9.52
CA TRP A 43 -0.35 -6.46 -8.96
C TRP A 43 -1.78 -7.01 -9.01
N LEU A 44 -2.78 -6.24 -8.56
CA LEU A 44 -4.18 -6.66 -8.58
C LEU A 44 -4.73 -6.85 -10.01
N SER A 45 -4.15 -6.17 -11.00
CA SER A 45 -4.47 -6.32 -12.42
C SER A 45 -3.70 -7.46 -13.10
N ALA A 46 -2.85 -8.18 -12.34
CA ALA A 46 -1.94 -9.23 -12.80
C ALA A 46 -0.88 -8.77 -13.82
N ASP A 47 -0.60 -7.46 -13.89
CA ASP A 47 0.47 -6.88 -14.70
C ASP A 47 1.82 -7.00 -13.99
N TYR A 48 1.83 -6.99 -12.64
CA TYR A 48 3.00 -7.24 -11.81
C TYR A 48 2.84 -8.48 -10.93
N GLY A 49 3.98 -9.09 -10.61
CA GLY A 49 4.08 -10.08 -9.53
C GLY A 49 3.87 -9.43 -8.17
N GLU A 50 3.31 -10.20 -7.22
CA GLU A 50 3.10 -9.74 -5.83
C GLU A 50 4.41 -9.25 -5.21
N GLU A 51 5.55 -9.86 -5.56
CA GLU A 51 6.84 -9.48 -5.01
C GLU A 51 7.19 -8.00 -5.24
N LYS A 52 6.78 -7.42 -6.39
CA LYS A 52 7.02 -6.00 -6.69
C LYS A 52 6.28 -5.11 -5.71
N TYR A 53 4.97 -5.34 -5.55
CA TYR A 53 4.16 -4.59 -4.59
C TYR A 53 4.67 -4.76 -3.15
N ARG A 54 5.00 -5.98 -2.73
CA ARG A 54 5.48 -6.25 -1.36
C ARG A 54 6.80 -5.54 -1.06
N LYS A 55 7.69 -5.45 -2.05
CA LYS A 55 8.93 -4.69 -1.93
C LYS A 55 8.65 -3.20 -1.72
N THR A 56 7.84 -2.60 -2.59
CA THR A 56 7.48 -1.16 -2.51
C THR A 56 6.76 -0.83 -1.19
N LEU A 57 5.85 -1.71 -0.74
CA LEU A 57 5.17 -1.57 0.56
C LEU A 57 6.16 -1.55 1.73
N LYS A 58 7.18 -2.41 1.70
CA LYS A 58 8.20 -2.45 2.74
C LYS A 58 9.03 -1.17 2.75
N GLU A 59 9.54 -0.76 1.60
CA GLU A 59 10.35 0.47 1.44
C GLU A 59 9.56 1.72 1.88
N PHE A 60 8.28 1.81 1.52
CA PHE A 60 7.40 2.89 1.95
C PHE A 60 7.26 2.94 3.48
N LYS A 61 6.99 1.79 4.11
CA LYS A 61 6.83 1.71 5.57
C LYS A 61 8.12 2.06 6.30
N GLU A 62 9.26 1.56 5.83
CA GLU A 62 10.58 1.84 6.40
C GLU A 62 10.89 3.34 6.36
N LYS A 63 10.54 4.03 5.27
CA LYS A 63 10.76 5.48 5.13
C LYS A 63 9.84 6.30 6.02
N TRP A 64 8.54 6.01 6.05
CA TRP A 64 7.53 6.92 6.61
C TRP A 64 7.06 6.58 8.01
N PHE A 65 7.27 5.35 8.48
CA PHE A 65 6.75 4.91 9.76
C PHE A 65 7.86 4.42 10.68
N LYS A 66 8.07 5.15 11.79
CA LYS A 66 8.88 4.65 12.90
C LYS A 66 8.16 3.51 13.62
N ASN A 67 8.93 2.51 14.05
CA ASN A 67 8.46 1.35 14.82
C ASN A 67 7.23 0.66 14.22
N TYR A 68 7.12 0.60 12.89
CA TYR A 68 5.97 -0.04 12.25
C TYR A 68 5.92 -1.55 12.55
N ASP A 69 7.05 -2.17 12.89
CA ASP A 69 7.15 -3.58 13.28
C ASP A 69 6.21 -3.97 14.43
N GLU A 70 6.00 -3.10 15.41
CA GLU A 70 5.11 -3.37 16.55
C GLU A 70 3.65 -3.35 16.11
N ARG A 71 3.25 -2.30 15.38
CA ARG A 71 1.90 -2.19 14.80
C ARG A 71 1.61 -3.32 13.80
N GLU A 72 2.62 -3.76 13.07
CA GLU A 72 2.52 -4.86 12.12
C GLU A 72 2.35 -6.21 12.84
N LYS A 73 3.10 -6.45 13.92
CA LYS A 73 2.89 -7.64 14.78
C LYS A 73 1.48 -7.68 15.35
N GLU A 74 0.97 -6.56 15.83
CA GLU A 74 -0.42 -6.47 16.32
C GLU A 74 -1.45 -6.74 15.22
N ALA A 75 -1.24 -6.20 14.02
CA ALA A 75 -2.11 -6.47 12.88
C ALA A 75 -2.10 -7.95 12.49
N ILE A 76 -0.92 -8.58 12.45
CA ILE A 76 -0.77 -10.02 12.18
C ILE A 76 -1.48 -10.86 13.26
N LEU A 77 -1.37 -10.48 14.53
CA LEU A 77 -2.06 -11.16 15.62
C LEU A 77 -3.58 -11.12 15.42
N LYS A 78 -4.15 -9.96 15.08
CA LYS A 78 -5.58 -9.81 14.80
C LYS A 78 -6.04 -10.67 13.61
N ILE A 79 -5.24 -10.75 12.55
CA ILE A 79 -5.52 -11.61 11.40
C ILE A 79 -5.53 -13.08 11.83
N LYS A 80 -4.54 -13.50 12.62
CA LYS A 80 -4.44 -14.87 13.15
C LYS A 80 -5.63 -15.23 14.04
N GLU A 81 -6.00 -14.35 14.96
CA GLU A 81 -7.15 -14.56 15.85
C GLU A 81 -8.47 -14.67 15.08
N LYS A 82 -8.66 -13.84 14.05
CA LYS A 82 -9.82 -13.92 13.17
C LYS A 82 -9.87 -15.25 12.41
N ALA A 83 -8.74 -15.68 11.83
CA ALA A 83 -8.66 -16.95 11.10
C ALA A 83 -8.95 -18.16 12.01
N ILE A 84 -8.44 -18.17 13.24
CA ILE A 84 -8.72 -19.26 14.20
C ILE A 84 -10.23 -19.34 14.51
N LYS A 85 -10.87 -18.19 14.79
CA LYS A 85 -12.32 -18.15 15.04
C LYS A 85 -13.14 -18.64 13.85
N GLU A 86 -12.73 -18.27 12.63
CA GLU A 86 -13.40 -18.74 11.41
C GLU A 86 -13.26 -20.26 11.25
N ILE A 87 -12.09 -20.83 11.58
CA ILE A 87 -11.87 -22.29 11.56
C ILE A 87 -12.68 -23.02 12.63
N GLU A 88 -12.78 -22.47 13.85
CA GLU A 88 -13.58 -23.05 14.93
C GLU A 88 -15.09 -23.08 14.64
N GLN A 89 -15.55 -22.28 13.68
CA GLN A 89 -16.95 -22.21 13.24
C GLN A 89 -17.26 -23.11 12.03
N LEU A 90 -16.27 -23.79 11.46
CA LEU A 90 -16.43 -24.79 10.39
C LEU A 90 -16.81 -26.16 10.97
#